data_AF-A0A3N5RTC5-F1
#
_entry.id   AF-A0A3N5RTC5-F1
#
_cell.length_a   1.000
_cell.length_b   1.000
_cell.length_c   1.000
_cell.angle_alpha   90.00
_cell.angle_beta   90.00
_cell.angle_gamma   90.00
#
_symmetry.space_group_name_H-M   'P 1'
#
loop_
_entity.id
_entity.type
_entity.pdbx_description
1 polymer ?
#
loop_
_entity_poly.entity_id
_entity_poly.type
_entity_poly.pdbx_seq_one_letter_code
_entity_poly.pdbx_strand_id
1 'polypeptide(L)' 'HLVTEGDRLDNITARYLGDPTQFWRVCDANLVLLPDELSDEPGESIRIALPRL' A
#
# COMPACT_ATOMS: atom_id res chain seq x y z
N HIS A 1 -2.67 6.81 0.61
CA HIS A 1 -3.93 6.24 0.11
C HIS A 1 -4.85 6.05 1.29
N LEU A 2 -6.10 6.54 1.23
CA LEU A 2 -7.09 6.31 2.28
C LEU A 2 -7.75 4.96 2.01
N VAL A 3 -7.63 4.02 2.94
CA VAL A 3 -8.18 2.67 2.81
C VAL A 3 -9.70 2.73 2.80
N THR A 4 -10.30 2.02 1.85
CA THR A 4 -11.74 1.83 1.71
C THR A 4 -12.08 0.34 1.75
N GLU A 5 -13.34 0.02 2.01
CA GLU A 5 -13.79 -1.37 2.06
C GLU A 5 -13.50 -2.08 0.72
N GLY A 6 -12.85 -3.24 0.80
CA GLY A 6 -12.48 -4.05 -0.37
C GLY A 6 -11.16 -3.64 -1.05
N ASP A 7 -10.44 -2.65 -0.52
CA ASP A 7 -9.08 -2.37 -0.98
C ASP A 7 -8.16 -3.56 -0.72
N ARG A 8 -7.26 -3.79 -1.68
CA ARG A 8 -6.18 -4.79 -1.57
C ARG A 8 -4.85 -4.13 -1.86
N LEU A 9 -3.81 -4.47 -1.09
CA LEU A 9 -2.51 -3.80 -1.21
C LEU A 9 -1.88 -3.95 -2.60
N ASP A 10 -2.07 -5.07 -3.29
CA ASP A 10 -1.57 -5.27 -4.66
C ASP A 10 -2.24 -4.30 -5.66
N ASN A 11 -3.55 -4.08 -5.56
CA ASN A 11 -4.28 -3.11 -6.37
C ASN A 11 -3.82 -1.67 -6.09
N ILE A 12 -3.65 -1.33 -4.81
CA ILE A 12 -3.13 -0.02 -4.39
C ILE A 12 -1.72 0.18 -4.95
N THR A 13 -0.86 -0.84 -4.84
CA THR A 13 0.52 -0.78 -5.32
C THR A 13 0.56 -0.64 -6.85
N ALA A 14 -0.22 -1.42 -7.60
CA ALA A 14 -0.33 -1.29 -9.04
C ALA A 14 -0.79 0.12 -9.45
N ARG A 15 -1.75 0.70 -8.73
CA ARG A 15 -2.27 2.05 -8.99
C ARG A 15 -1.22 3.14 -8.87
N TYR A 16 -0.36 3.07 -7.86
CA TYR A 16 0.59 4.16 -7.58
C TYR A 16 2.01 3.89 -8.10
N LEU A 17 2.46 2.64 -8.11
CA LEU A 17 3.81 2.24 -8.52
C LEU A 17 3.86 1.58 -9.89
N GLY A 18 2.70 1.29 -10.50
CA GLY A 18 2.61 0.62 -11.81
C GLY A 18 2.88 -0.88 -11.80
N ASP A 19 3.30 -1.42 -10.66
CA ASP A 19 3.68 -2.83 -10.49
C ASP A 19 3.17 -3.37 -9.14
N PRO A 20 2.18 -4.28 -9.12
CA PRO A 20 1.63 -4.84 -7.88
C PRO A 20 2.68 -5.62 -7.06
N THR A 21 3.74 -6.13 -7.69
CA THR A 21 4.78 -6.92 -7.01
C THR A 21 5.73 -6.07 -6.16
N GLN A 22 5.66 -4.74 -6.30
CA GLN A 22 6.45 -3.79 -5.50
C GLN A 22 5.79 -3.40 -4.17
N PHE A 23 4.81 -4.17 -3.68
CA PHE A 23 4.08 -3.87 -2.45
C PHE A 23 5.00 -3.75 -1.23
N TRP A 24 6.14 -4.45 -1.23
CA TRP A 24 7.16 -4.38 -0.16
C TRP A 24 7.67 -2.95 0.07
N ARG A 25 7.70 -2.09 -0.96
CA ARG A 25 8.08 -0.68 -0.81
C ARG A 25 7.06 0.11 0.01
N VAL A 26 5.78 -0.29 -0.09
CA VAL A 26 4.68 0.30 0.68
C VAL A 26 4.75 -0.21 2.12
N CYS A 27 5.01 -1.50 2.33
CA CYS A 27 5.28 -2.08 3.65
C CYS A 27 6.42 -1.34 4.37
N ASP A 28 7.58 -1.20 3.71
CA ASP A 28 8.76 -0.51 4.24
C ASP A 28 8.44 0.95 4.64
N ALA A 29 7.66 1.66 3.82
CA ALA A 29 7.28 3.06 4.07
C ALA A 29 6.34 3.25 5.26
N ASN A 30 5.64 2.18 5.67
CA ASN A 30 4.71 2.18 6.78
C ASN A 30 5.23 1.42 8.01
N LEU A 31 6.43 0.84 7.94
CA LEU A 31 7.04 0.02 8.98
C LEU A 31 6.18 -1.20 9.35
N VAL A 32 5.54 -1.79 8.34
CA VAL A 32 4.65 -2.95 8.48
C VAL A 32 5.33 -4.18 7.89
N LEU A 33 5.24 -5.31 8.59
CA LEU A 33 5.82 -6.58 8.14
C LEU A 33 4.82 -7.41 7.33
N LEU A 34 3.56 -7.45 7.74
CA LEU A 34 2.50 -8.20 7.08
C LEU A 34 1.71 -7.28 6.14
N PRO A 35 1.71 -7.52 4.82
CA PRO A 35 1.01 -6.68 3.85
C PRO A 35 -0.46 -6.36 4.17
N ASP A 36 -1.19 -7.35 4.67
CA ASP A 36 -2.63 -7.25 4.90
C ASP A 36 -2.98 -6.20 5.97
N GLU A 37 -2.09 -5.97 6.95
CA GLU A 37 -2.26 -4.95 8.01
C GLU A 37 -2.49 -3.54 7.43
N LEU A 38 -2.02 -3.25 6.22
CA LEU A 38 -2.19 -1.94 5.58
C LEU A 38 -3.59 -1.71 5.01
N SER A 39 -4.37 -2.76 4.78
CA SER A 39 -5.71 -2.69 4.18
C SER A 39 -6.81 -3.32 5.04
N ASP A 40 -6.48 -3.83 6.22
CA ASP A 40 -7.43 -4.49 7.13
C ASP A 40 -8.48 -3.53 7.70
N GLU A 41 -8.10 -2.26 7.96
CA GLU A 41 -8.96 -1.28 8.62
C GLU A 41 -9.31 -0.11 7.67
N PRO A 42 -10.56 -0.05 7.15
CA PRO A 42 -11.04 1.09 6.37
C PRO A 42 -10.93 2.41 7.14
N GLY A 43 -10.52 3.47 6.45
CA GLY A 43 -10.30 4.80 7.02
C GLY A 43 -8.87 5.07 7.45
N GLU A 44 -8.00 4.07 7.49
CA GLU A 44 -6.56 4.28 7.71
C GLU A 44 -5.86 4.87 6.47
N SER A 45 -4.70 5.47 6.70
CA SER A 45 -3.89 6.08 5.63
C SER A 45 -2.60 5.30 5.39
N ILE A 46 -2.45 4.75 4.18
CA ILE A 46 -1.21 4.12 3.73
C ILE A 46 -0.28 5.18 3.12
N ARG A 47 0.97 5.28 3.59
CA ARG A 47 2.01 6.07 2.92
C ARG A 47 2.50 5.35 1.68
N ILE A 48 2.57 6.07 0.56
CA ILE A 48 3.06 5.54 -0.72
C ILE A 48 4.44 6.09 -1.01
N ALA A 49 5.47 5.23 -1.02
CA ALA A 49 6.83 5.62 -1.39
C ALA A 49 6.99 5.69 -2.91
N LEU A 50 6.65 6.84 -3.48
CA LEU A 50 6.87 7.09 -4.92
C LEU A 50 8.38 7.15 -5.23
N PRO A 51 8.86 6.47 -6.28
CA PRO A 51 10.23 6.61 -6.73
C PRO A 51 10.50 8.06 -7.13
N ARG A 52 11.65 8.59 -6.70
CA ARG A 52 12.10 9.94 -7.08
C ARG A 52 12.64 9.86 -8.51
N LEU A 53 12.07 10.66 -9.41
CA LEU A 53 12.55 10.85 -10.79
C LEU A 53 13.87 11.63 -10.80
#